data_AF-A0A2B9QA74-F1
#
_entry.id   AF-A0A2B9QA74-F1
#
_cell.length_a   1.000
_cell.length_b   1.000
_cell.length_c   1.000
_cell.angle_alpha   90.00
_cell.angle_beta   90.00
_cell.angle_gamma   90.00
#
_symmetry.space_group_name_H-M   'P 1'
#
loop_
_entity.id
_entity.type
_entity.pdbx_description
1 polymer ?
#
loop_
_entity_poly.entity_id
_entity_poly.type
_entity_poly.pdbx_seq_one_letter_code
_entity_poly.pdbx_strand_id
1 'polypeptide(L)'
;MKYGKVAVVGALSVGLLSGCFGEKPEENLFTAFEAAATQEKSLADDTKKLEKLEQQGQELYSQILQEGKEHNEAVSKKIEQATANVDDREKVLKNEKEMLEKAQKETKSVQGNIEKLEDKKLQKQAKAVEESYKNRYDAFQKMNENYTKALATEKELYEKLKVKETKLKEIGEKVKAVNELTVEAQKSKEQFNNFTKEYNDSKLAFYKDAEIKIKDQK
;
A
#
# COMPACT_ATOMS: atom_id res chain seq x y z
N MET A 1 3.16 -20.65 0.96
CA MET A 1 1.95 -19.83 0.75
C MET A 1 2.12 -19.11 -0.57
N LYS A 2 1.20 -19.26 -1.53
CA LYS A 2 1.27 -18.50 -2.77
C LYS A 2 0.53 -17.18 -2.53
N TYR A 3 1.28 -16.11 -2.25
CA TYR A 3 0.75 -14.77 -2.48
C TYR A 3 0.28 -14.75 -3.94
N GLY A 4 -1.03 -14.64 -4.15
CA GLY A 4 -1.58 -14.52 -5.48
C GLY A 4 -0.88 -13.35 -6.17
N LYS A 5 -0.51 -13.53 -7.44
CA LYS A 5 0.10 -12.51 -8.31
C LYS A 5 -0.89 -11.37 -8.59
N VAL A 6 -1.47 -10.76 -7.57
CA VAL A 6 -2.32 -9.59 -7.69
C VAL A 6 -1.36 -8.40 -7.73
N ALA A 7 -1.07 -7.95 -8.94
CA ALA A 7 -0.29 -6.75 -9.18
C ALA A 7 -0.92 -5.58 -8.43
N VAL A 8 -0.10 -4.73 -7.82
CA VAL A 8 -0.58 -3.46 -7.25
C VAL A 8 -0.88 -2.50 -8.37
N VAL A 9 -2.05 -1.89 -8.32
CA VAL A 9 -2.44 -0.78 -9.20
C VAL A 9 -1.98 0.50 -8.52
N GLY A 10 -1.14 1.28 -9.19
CA GLY A 10 -0.68 2.59 -8.70
C GLY A 10 -1.62 3.73 -9.12
N ALA A 11 -1.53 4.86 -8.42
CA ALA A 11 -2.12 6.10 -8.91
C ALA A 11 -1.47 6.48 -10.25
N LEU A 12 -2.30 6.80 -11.24
CA LEU A 12 -1.84 7.33 -12.52
C LEU A 12 -1.40 8.78 -12.31
N SER A 13 -0.26 9.21 -12.86
CA SER A 13 0.15 10.62 -12.91
C SER A 13 0.13 11.13 -14.35
N VAL A 14 -0.38 12.35 -14.57
CA VAL A 14 -0.45 12.99 -15.89
C VAL A 14 0.00 14.44 -15.80
N GLY A 15 0.58 14.93 -16.89
CA GLY A 15 1.06 16.31 -17.01
C GLY A 15 0.05 17.18 -17.75
N LEU A 16 0.04 18.47 -17.44
CA LEU A 16 -0.77 19.44 -18.17
C LEU A 16 -0.07 19.87 -19.47
N LEU A 17 -0.80 19.87 -20.59
CA LEU A 17 -0.35 20.45 -21.85
C LEU A 17 -0.64 21.96 -21.85
N SER A 18 0.17 22.70 -21.10
CA SER A 18 0.26 24.18 -21.05
C SER A 18 -1.06 24.98 -21.20
N GLY A 19 -1.49 25.60 -20.11
CA GLY A 19 -2.46 26.71 -20.08
C GLY A 19 -2.01 27.75 -19.05
N CYS A 20 -2.38 29.03 -19.24
CA CYS A 20 -2.13 30.06 -18.23
C CYS A 20 -2.89 29.71 -16.94
N PHE A 21 -2.17 29.58 -15.82
CA PHE A 21 -2.76 29.50 -14.48
C PHE A 21 -3.66 30.72 -14.25
N GLY A 22 -4.97 30.52 -14.40
CA GLY A 22 -5.97 31.39 -13.78
C GLY A 22 -6.43 30.75 -12.47
N GLU A 23 -7.07 31.51 -11.58
CA GLU A 23 -7.72 30.95 -10.37
C GLU A 23 -9.00 30.15 -10.72
N LYS A 24 -8.89 29.12 -11.57
CA LYS A 24 -10.01 28.25 -11.91
C LYS A 24 -10.09 27.08 -10.93
N PRO A 25 -11.26 26.81 -10.31
CA PRO A 25 -11.42 25.67 -9.41
C PRO A 25 -11.03 24.32 -10.04
N GLU A 26 -11.25 24.14 -11.34
CA GLU A 26 -10.89 22.94 -12.10
C GLU A 26 -9.37 22.72 -12.16
N GLU A 27 -8.60 23.78 -12.39
CA GLU A 27 -7.13 23.72 -12.46
C GLU A 27 -6.50 23.47 -11.07
N ASN A 28 -7.11 24.04 -10.02
CA ASN A 28 -6.72 23.77 -8.64
C ASN A 28 -6.98 22.30 -8.26
N LEU A 29 -8.12 21.74 -8.69
CA LEU A 29 -8.45 20.33 -8.50
C LEU A 29 -7.46 19.41 -9.20
N PHE A 30 -7.16 19.70 -10.47
CA PHE A 30 -6.12 18.98 -11.22
C PHE A 30 -4.77 19.02 -10.48
N THR A 31 -4.34 20.21 -10.05
CA THR A 31 -3.06 20.38 -9.35
C THR A 31 -3.00 19.54 -8.09
N ALA A 32 -4.06 19.53 -7.28
CA ALA A 32 -4.10 18.74 -6.04
C ALA A 32 -4.12 17.22 -6.30
N PHE A 33 -4.88 16.74 -7.29
CA PHE A 33 -4.94 15.32 -7.64
C PHE A 33 -3.62 14.80 -8.24
N GLU A 34 -2.92 15.61 -9.05
CA GLU A 34 -1.58 15.27 -9.55
C GLU A 34 -0.49 15.41 -8.48
N ALA A 35 -0.64 16.35 -7.53
CA ALA A 35 0.23 16.42 -6.37
C ALA A 35 0.11 15.15 -5.52
N ALA A 36 -1.11 14.66 -5.27
CA ALA A 36 -1.35 13.38 -4.60
C ALA A 36 -0.66 12.22 -5.33
N ALA A 37 -0.84 12.10 -6.65
CA ALA A 37 -0.19 11.05 -7.44
C ALA A 37 1.36 11.17 -7.43
N THR A 38 1.89 12.39 -7.37
CA THR A 38 3.33 12.66 -7.26
C THR A 38 3.92 12.23 -5.92
N GLN A 39 3.18 12.39 -4.81
CA GLN A 39 3.60 11.88 -3.49
C GLN A 39 3.77 10.36 -3.49
N GLU A 40 3.04 9.66 -4.37
CA GLU A 40 3.01 8.20 -4.46
C GLU A 40 3.96 7.61 -5.51
N LYS A 41 4.82 8.42 -6.15
CA LYS A 41 5.64 7.99 -7.29
C LYS A 41 6.51 6.76 -7.02
N SER A 42 6.96 6.56 -5.78
CA SER A 42 7.79 5.40 -5.39
C SER A 42 6.99 4.23 -4.85
N LEU A 43 5.66 4.33 -4.74
CA LEU A 43 4.81 3.25 -4.21
C LEU A 43 4.98 1.95 -5.02
N ALA A 44 5.10 2.04 -6.35
CA ALA A 44 5.33 0.88 -7.21
C ALA A 44 6.69 0.21 -6.96
N ASP A 45 7.72 1.00 -6.65
CA ASP A 45 9.06 0.48 -6.35
C ASP A 45 9.14 -0.12 -4.94
N ASP A 46 8.49 0.53 -3.97
CA ASP A 46 8.34 0.01 -2.60
C ASP A 46 7.57 -1.32 -2.60
N THR A 47 6.49 -1.43 -3.36
CA THR A 47 5.76 -2.70 -3.53
C THR A 47 6.66 -3.79 -4.10
N LYS A 48 7.43 -3.52 -5.16
CA LYS A 48 8.36 -4.53 -5.73
C LYS A 48 9.43 -4.94 -4.74
N LYS A 49 9.95 -3.97 -3.97
CA LYS A 49 10.93 -4.24 -2.90
C LYS A 49 10.31 -5.12 -1.81
N LEU A 50 9.08 -4.84 -1.41
CA LEU A 50 8.33 -5.63 -0.43
C LEU A 50 8.10 -7.06 -0.92
N GLU A 51 7.67 -7.26 -2.16
CA GLU A 51 7.50 -8.60 -2.78
C GLU A 51 8.81 -9.39 -2.79
N LYS A 52 9.94 -8.73 -3.09
CA LYS A 52 11.26 -9.39 -3.04
C LYS A 52 11.64 -9.79 -1.61
N LEU A 53 11.41 -8.90 -0.64
CA LEU A 53 11.68 -9.19 0.77
C LEU A 53 10.80 -10.33 1.29
N GLU A 54 9.53 -10.40 0.87
CA GLU A 54 8.61 -11.51 1.20
C GLU A 54 9.12 -12.84 0.65
N GLN A 55 9.59 -12.88 -0.61
CA GLN A 55 10.17 -14.08 -1.19
C GLN A 55 11.40 -14.55 -0.42
N GLN A 56 12.30 -13.62 -0.07
CA GLN A 56 13.48 -13.91 0.75
C GLN A 56 13.10 -14.41 2.15
N GLY A 57 12.11 -13.78 2.80
CA GLY A 57 11.59 -14.21 4.09
C GLY A 57 11.01 -15.62 4.05
N GLN A 58 10.25 -15.94 2.99
CA GLN A 58 9.69 -17.28 2.81
C GLN A 58 10.79 -18.35 2.57
N GLU A 59 11.85 -18.00 1.85
CA GLU A 59 13.01 -18.89 1.66
C GLU A 59 13.72 -19.16 3.00
N LEU A 60 14.00 -18.11 3.77
CA LEU A 60 14.60 -18.22 5.10
C LEU A 60 13.74 -19.07 6.03
N TYR A 61 12.43 -18.84 6.07
CA TYR A 61 11.49 -19.65 6.83
C TYR A 61 11.54 -21.14 6.45
N SER A 62 11.61 -21.44 5.14
CA SER A 62 11.69 -22.82 4.65
C SER A 62 12.99 -23.50 5.06
N GLN A 63 14.12 -22.79 4.99
CA GLN A 63 15.43 -23.28 5.44
C GLN A 63 15.46 -23.52 6.95
N ILE A 64 14.89 -22.60 7.75
CA ILE A 64 14.77 -22.76 9.21
C ILE A 64 14.01 -24.05 9.55
N LEU A 65 12.88 -24.31 8.88
CA LEU A 65 12.10 -25.54 9.09
C LEU A 65 12.85 -26.80 8.66
N GLN A 66 13.63 -26.74 7.58
CA GLN A 66 14.34 -27.90 7.04
C GLN A 66 15.57 -28.27 7.87
N GLU A 67 16.36 -27.28 8.27
CA GLU A 67 17.65 -27.46 8.94
C GLU A 67 17.52 -27.49 10.48
N GLY A 68 16.48 -26.87 11.04
CA GLY A 68 16.22 -26.82 12.48
C GLY A 68 15.45 -28.01 13.05
N LYS A 69 15.32 -29.12 12.31
CA LYS A 69 14.48 -30.28 12.69
C LYS A 69 14.87 -30.93 14.01
N GLU A 70 16.16 -30.96 14.33
CA GLU A 70 16.68 -31.58 15.55
C GLU A 70 16.99 -30.53 16.62
N HIS A 71 17.73 -29.48 16.26
CA HIS A 71 18.10 -28.38 17.16
C HIS A 71 18.19 -27.03 16.46
N ASN A 72 17.73 -25.96 17.12
CA ASN A 72 17.71 -24.61 16.54
C ASN A 72 19.08 -23.93 16.49
N GLU A 73 20.10 -24.44 17.19
CA GLU A 73 21.47 -23.89 17.15
C GLU A 73 22.03 -23.84 15.72
N ALA A 74 21.71 -24.85 14.91
CA ALA A 74 22.12 -24.92 13.50
C ALA A 74 21.52 -23.81 12.62
N VAL A 75 20.40 -23.21 13.04
CA VAL A 75 19.66 -22.20 12.28
C VAL A 75 19.60 -20.82 12.94
N SER A 76 20.28 -20.60 14.07
CA SER A 76 20.26 -19.31 14.79
C SER A 76 20.56 -18.11 13.90
N LYS A 77 21.58 -18.22 13.04
CA LYS A 77 21.94 -17.17 12.08
C LYS A 77 20.84 -16.92 11.03
N LYS A 78 20.12 -17.96 10.60
CA LYS A 78 19.01 -17.83 9.66
C LYS A 78 17.80 -17.19 10.33
N ILE A 79 17.54 -17.49 11.60
CA ILE A 79 16.51 -16.83 12.40
C ILE A 79 16.82 -15.34 12.52
N GLU A 80 18.07 -14.96 12.81
CA GLU A 80 18.49 -13.55 12.84
C GLU A 80 18.30 -12.85 11.49
N GLN A 81 18.66 -13.51 10.38
CA GLN A 81 18.42 -13.00 9.03
C GLN A 81 16.92 -12.83 8.74
N ALA A 82 16.08 -13.76 9.21
CA ALA A 82 14.65 -13.68 9.05
C ALA A 82 14.05 -12.53 9.87
N THR A 83 14.49 -12.32 11.11
CA THR A 83 14.12 -11.15 11.93
C THR A 83 14.50 -9.84 11.24
N ALA A 84 15.73 -9.72 10.74
CA ALA A 84 16.18 -8.53 10.01
C ALA A 84 15.36 -8.30 8.72
N ASN A 85 14.96 -9.36 8.03
CA ASN A 85 14.05 -9.27 6.90
C ASN A 85 12.66 -8.72 7.31
N VAL A 86 12.14 -9.09 8.48
CA VAL A 86 10.90 -8.47 9.00
C VAL A 86 11.11 -6.97 9.23
N ASP A 87 12.23 -6.56 9.85
CA ASP A 87 12.55 -5.15 10.08
C ASP A 87 12.60 -4.34 8.77
N ASP A 88 13.16 -4.92 7.72
CA ASP A 88 13.23 -4.26 6.41
C ASP A 88 11.86 -4.14 5.74
N ARG A 89 10.98 -5.13 5.90
CA ARG A 89 9.58 -5.04 5.44
C ARG A 89 8.80 -3.95 6.19
N GLU A 90 8.98 -3.84 7.50
CA GLU A 90 8.36 -2.79 8.31
C GLU A 90 8.78 -1.37 7.86
N LYS A 91 10.06 -1.17 7.54
CA LYS A 91 10.55 0.11 7.01
C LYS A 91 9.87 0.49 5.69
N VAL A 92 9.68 -0.49 4.79
CA VAL A 92 8.98 -0.27 3.53
C VAL A 92 7.53 0.13 3.78
N LEU A 93 6.79 -0.63 4.61
CA LEU A 93 5.39 -0.31 4.95
C LEU A 93 5.24 1.08 5.60
N LYS A 94 6.18 1.46 6.46
CA LYS A 94 6.20 2.80 7.06
C LYS A 94 6.31 3.88 5.99
N ASN A 95 7.21 3.72 5.01
CA ASN A 95 7.35 4.66 3.91
C ASN A 95 6.07 4.74 3.06
N GLU A 96 5.46 3.59 2.70
CA GLU A 96 4.19 3.55 1.96
C GLU A 96 3.09 4.31 2.71
N LYS A 97 3.00 4.11 4.02
CA LYS A 97 2.04 4.80 4.89
C LYS A 97 2.25 6.31 4.87
N GLU A 98 3.49 6.78 5.03
CA GLU A 98 3.80 8.21 5.02
C GLU A 98 3.46 8.86 3.66
N MET A 99 3.70 8.17 2.54
CA MET A 99 3.34 8.65 1.21
C MET A 99 1.82 8.79 1.04
N LEU A 100 1.06 7.74 1.38
CA LEU A 100 -0.39 7.76 1.24
C LEU A 100 -1.08 8.69 2.23
N GLU A 101 -0.53 8.90 3.42
CA GLU A 101 -0.99 9.94 4.34
C GLU A 101 -0.83 11.36 3.78
N LYS A 102 0.30 11.64 3.10
CA LYS A 102 0.52 12.94 2.45
C LYS A 102 -0.45 13.12 1.27
N ALA A 103 -0.55 12.12 0.41
CA ALA A 103 -1.43 12.16 -0.75
C ALA A 103 -2.92 12.28 -0.34
N GLN A 104 -3.34 11.63 0.76
CA GLN A 104 -4.68 11.81 1.33
C GLN A 104 -4.95 13.22 1.85
N LYS A 105 -3.92 13.94 2.34
CA LYS A 105 -4.08 15.34 2.75
C LYS A 105 -4.31 16.24 1.54
N GLU A 106 -3.56 16.03 0.46
CA GLU A 106 -3.76 16.75 -0.80
C GLU A 106 -5.20 16.58 -1.30
N THR A 107 -5.70 15.34 -1.36
CA THR A 107 -7.06 15.07 -1.85
C THR A 107 -8.17 15.56 -0.93
N LYS A 108 -7.97 15.59 0.39
CA LYS A 108 -8.94 16.20 1.34
C LYS A 108 -9.00 17.72 1.27
N SER A 109 -7.91 18.37 0.85
CA SER A 109 -7.84 19.83 0.80
C SER A 109 -8.73 20.43 -0.30
N VAL A 110 -9.24 19.61 -1.21
CA VAL A 110 -9.89 20.07 -2.44
C VAL A 110 -11.36 20.45 -2.27
N GLN A 111 -11.99 20.12 -1.13
CA GLN A 111 -13.41 20.35 -0.89
C GLN A 111 -13.85 21.79 -1.22
N GLY A 112 -13.03 22.78 -0.83
CA GLY A 112 -13.32 24.19 -1.13
C GLY A 112 -13.29 24.51 -2.63
N ASN A 113 -12.47 23.84 -3.44
CA ASN A 113 -12.48 23.99 -4.90
C ASN A 113 -13.68 23.26 -5.53
N ILE A 114 -14.06 22.09 -4.99
CA ILE A 114 -15.27 21.37 -5.43
C ILE A 114 -16.52 22.22 -5.26
N GLU A 115 -16.63 22.93 -4.14
CA GLU A 115 -17.80 23.78 -3.83
C GLU A 115 -17.89 25.01 -4.73
N LYS A 116 -16.75 25.49 -5.25
CA LYS A 116 -16.67 26.63 -6.18
C LYS A 116 -16.99 26.27 -7.64
N LEU A 117 -17.10 24.99 -7.98
CA LEU A 117 -17.49 24.57 -9.34
C LEU A 117 -18.95 24.97 -9.62
N GLU A 118 -19.15 25.74 -10.69
CA GLU A 118 -20.49 26.14 -11.14
C GLU A 118 -21.23 24.98 -11.83
N ASP A 119 -20.51 24.20 -12.64
CA ASP A 119 -21.05 23.04 -13.34
C ASP A 119 -21.33 21.87 -12.36
N LYS A 120 -22.60 21.48 -12.27
CA LYS A 120 -23.06 20.41 -11.37
C LYS A 120 -22.55 19.02 -11.74
N LYS A 121 -22.30 18.75 -13.03
CA LYS A 121 -21.69 17.50 -13.50
C LYS A 121 -20.23 17.46 -13.06
N LEU A 122 -19.46 18.53 -13.26
CA LEU A 122 -18.06 18.62 -12.81
C LEU A 122 -17.96 18.51 -11.29
N GLN A 123 -18.84 19.18 -10.55
CA GLN A 123 -18.89 19.08 -9.09
C GLN A 123 -19.12 17.65 -8.61
N LYS A 124 -20.03 16.90 -9.26
CA LYS A 124 -20.27 15.49 -8.93
C LYS A 124 -19.05 14.61 -9.25
N GLN A 125 -18.38 14.86 -10.38
CA GLN A 125 -17.19 14.11 -10.76
C GLN A 125 -16.03 14.36 -9.81
N ALA A 126 -15.76 15.62 -9.45
CA ALA A 126 -14.71 15.96 -8.49
C ALA A 126 -14.95 15.33 -7.12
N LYS A 127 -16.21 15.29 -6.65
CA LYS A 127 -16.59 14.53 -5.44
C LYS A 127 -16.31 13.03 -5.56
N ALA A 128 -16.58 12.43 -6.72
CA ALA A 128 -16.27 11.03 -6.95
C ALA A 128 -14.75 10.75 -6.92
N VAL A 129 -13.92 11.68 -7.39
CA VAL A 129 -12.46 11.59 -7.28
C VAL A 129 -12.02 11.63 -5.81
N GLU A 130 -12.54 12.57 -5.03
CA GLU A 130 -12.24 12.67 -3.59
C GLU A 130 -12.70 11.43 -2.82
N GLU A 131 -13.93 10.95 -3.07
CA GLU A 131 -14.50 9.80 -2.39
C GLU A 131 -13.78 8.49 -2.74
N SER A 132 -13.48 8.26 -4.02
CA SER A 132 -12.71 7.07 -4.44
C SER A 132 -11.30 7.05 -3.84
N TYR A 133 -10.64 8.22 -3.74
CA TYR A 133 -9.35 8.32 -3.06
C TYR A 133 -9.48 8.02 -1.56
N LYS A 134 -10.51 8.56 -0.89
CA LYS A 134 -10.77 8.25 0.51
C LYS A 134 -10.98 6.75 0.74
N ASN A 135 -11.79 6.09 -0.09
CA ASN A 135 -12.04 4.65 0.01
C ASN A 135 -10.77 3.83 -0.23
N ARG A 136 -9.94 4.25 -1.19
CA ARG A 136 -8.62 3.69 -1.44
C ARG A 136 -7.72 3.80 -0.21
N TYR A 137 -7.65 4.97 0.40
CA TYR A 137 -6.85 5.19 1.61
C TYR A 137 -7.35 4.36 2.80
N ASP A 138 -8.67 4.28 3.02
CA ASP A 138 -9.25 3.47 4.09
C ASP A 138 -8.94 1.96 3.90
N ALA A 139 -8.96 1.47 2.66
CA ALA A 139 -8.54 0.11 2.32
C ALA A 139 -7.04 -0.12 2.58
N PHE A 140 -6.20 0.87 2.22
CA PHE A 140 -4.77 0.84 2.56
C PHE A 140 -4.53 0.79 4.07
N GLN A 141 -5.25 1.59 4.87
CA GLN A 141 -5.08 1.60 6.32
C GLN A 141 -5.34 0.21 6.93
N LYS A 142 -6.40 -0.48 6.48
CA LYS A 142 -6.71 -1.85 6.91
C LYS A 142 -5.64 -2.85 6.46
N MET A 143 -5.18 -2.74 5.22
CA MET A 143 -4.08 -3.56 4.69
C MET A 143 -2.81 -3.39 5.55
N ASN A 144 -2.39 -2.15 5.76
CA ASN A 144 -1.20 -1.80 6.52
C ASN A 144 -1.30 -2.25 7.98
N GLU A 145 -2.46 -2.08 8.62
CA GLU A 145 -2.68 -2.52 10.01
C GLU A 145 -2.55 -4.04 10.15
N ASN A 146 -3.26 -4.81 9.31
CA ASN A 146 -3.22 -6.26 9.33
C ASN A 146 -1.81 -6.77 9.03
N TYR A 147 -1.13 -6.16 8.05
CA TYR A 147 0.22 -6.58 7.70
C TYR A 147 1.23 -6.25 8.80
N THR A 148 1.15 -5.06 9.41
CA THR A 148 1.99 -4.70 10.57
C THR A 148 1.81 -5.68 11.72
N LYS A 149 0.57 -6.10 12.02
CA LYS A 149 0.29 -7.14 13.03
C LYS A 149 0.89 -8.49 12.65
N ALA A 150 0.85 -8.87 11.38
CA ALA A 150 1.46 -10.11 10.90
C ALA A 150 2.98 -10.09 11.10
N LEU A 151 3.65 -8.99 10.74
CA LEU A 151 5.10 -8.81 10.93
C LEU A 151 5.51 -8.85 12.41
N ALA A 152 4.75 -8.18 13.30
CA ALA A 152 4.99 -8.26 14.73
C ALA A 152 4.83 -9.69 15.27
N THR A 153 3.80 -10.42 14.82
CA THR A 153 3.57 -11.82 15.19
C THR A 153 4.68 -12.73 14.63
N GLU A 154 5.17 -12.45 13.43
CA GLU A 154 6.29 -13.16 12.79
C GLU A 154 7.60 -12.96 13.57
N LYS A 155 7.87 -11.75 14.06
CA LYS A 155 9.00 -11.49 14.97
C LYS A 155 8.90 -12.26 16.26
N GLU A 156 7.73 -12.26 16.90
CA GLU A 156 7.51 -13.05 18.12
C GLU A 156 7.72 -14.55 17.87
N LEU A 157 7.31 -15.06 16.71
CA LEU A 157 7.59 -16.43 16.30
C LEU A 157 9.10 -16.68 16.22
N TYR A 158 9.87 -15.81 15.57
CA TYR A 158 11.33 -15.95 15.47
C TYR A 158 12.03 -15.87 16.84
N GLU A 159 11.59 -14.99 17.74
CA GLU A 159 12.10 -14.94 19.11
C GLU A 159 11.84 -16.24 19.87
N LYS A 160 10.64 -16.81 19.73
CA LYS A 160 10.32 -18.12 20.32
C LYS A 160 11.17 -19.26 19.74
N LEU A 161 11.53 -19.19 18.47
CA LEU A 161 12.41 -20.18 17.84
C LEU A 161 13.86 -20.12 18.36
N LYS A 162 14.30 -19.02 18.98
CA LYS A 162 15.63 -18.94 19.61
C LYS A 162 15.69 -19.66 20.97
N VAL A 163 14.56 -19.88 21.62
CA VAL A 163 14.48 -20.52 22.95
C VAL A 163 14.57 -22.04 22.81
N LYS A 164 15.43 -22.69 23.60
CA LYS A 164 15.68 -24.15 23.53
C LYS A 164 14.42 -25.01 23.79
N GLU A 165 13.48 -24.53 24.60
CA GLU A 165 12.27 -25.25 24.98
C GLU A 165 11.01 -24.43 24.70
N THR A 166 10.62 -24.33 23.43
CA THR A 166 9.32 -23.75 23.05
C THR A 166 8.32 -24.86 22.75
N LYS A 167 7.12 -24.77 23.33
CA LYS A 167 6.05 -25.74 23.08
C LYS A 167 5.55 -25.65 21.63
N LEU A 168 5.47 -26.80 20.94
CA LEU A 168 4.96 -26.88 19.56
C LEU A 168 3.57 -26.24 19.38
N LYS A 169 2.70 -26.34 20.40
CA LYS A 169 1.38 -25.70 20.40
C LYS A 169 1.48 -24.18 20.24
N GLU A 170 2.41 -23.54 20.95
CA GLU A 170 2.60 -22.08 20.90
C GLU A 170 3.16 -21.63 19.54
N ILE A 171 4.02 -22.44 18.92
CA ILE A 171 4.53 -22.21 17.56
C ILE A 171 3.37 -22.29 16.56
N GLY A 172 2.54 -23.34 16.67
CA GLY A 172 1.38 -23.55 15.79
C GLY A 172 0.36 -22.41 15.86
N GLU A 173 0.08 -21.90 17.06
CA GLU A 173 -0.81 -20.75 17.27
C GLU A 173 -0.28 -19.48 16.60
N LYS A 174 1.03 -19.20 16.70
CA LYS A 174 1.65 -18.04 16.05
C LYS A 174 1.67 -18.17 14.52
N VAL A 175 2.00 -19.34 13.99
CA VAL A 175 1.95 -19.60 12.53
C VAL A 175 0.52 -19.40 12.01
N LYS A 176 -0.49 -19.90 12.72
CA LYS A 176 -1.89 -19.69 12.36
C LYS A 176 -2.25 -18.20 12.34
N ALA A 177 -1.87 -17.45 13.38
CA ALA A 177 -2.14 -16.02 13.46
C ALA A 177 -1.46 -15.22 12.32
N VAL A 178 -0.20 -15.52 12.00
CA VAL A 178 0.50 -14.91 10.84
C VAL A 178 -0.29 -15.19 9.56
N ASN A 179 -0.70 -16.43 9.33
CA ASN A 179 -1.43 -16.80 8.10
C ASN A 179 -2.78 -16.08 8.00
N GLU A 180 -3.54 -16.00 9.09
CA GLU A 180 -4.84 -15.31 9.11
C GLU A 180 -4.70 -13.82 8.83
N LEU A 181 -3.76 -13.14 9.50
CA LEU A 181 -3.48 -11.71 9.30
C LEU A 181 -3.02 -11.42 7.86
N THR A 182 -2.19 -12.30 7.29
CA THR A 182 -1.74 -12.19 5.90
C THR A 182 -2.91 -12.32 4.91
N VAL A 183 -3.84 -13.24 5.16
CA VAL A 183 -5.05 -13.39 4.32
C VAL A 183 -5.93 -12.13 4.38
N GLU A 184 -6.12 -11.54 5.56
CA GLU A 184 -6.90 -10.30 5.71
C GLU A 184 -6.20 -9.08 5.09
N ALA A 185 -4.87 -9.00 5.18
CA ALA A 185 -4.09 -7.99 4.47
C ALA A 185 -4.27 -8.12 2.95
N GLN A 186 -4.25 -9.35 2.41
CA GLN A 186 -4.45 -9.61 0.99
C GLN A 186 -5.85 -9.19 0.50
N LYS A 187 -6.91 -9.46 1.26
CA LYS A 187 -8.26 -8.98 0.93
C LYS A 187 -8.33 -7.46 0.87
N SER A 188 -7.67 -6.80 1.82
CA SER A 188 -7.61 -5.32 1.87
C SER A 188 -6.79 -4.76 0.71
N LYS A 189 -5.73 -5.45 0.27
CA LYS A 189 -4.95 -5.12 -0.94
C LYS A 189 -5.80 -5.18 -2.22
N GLU A 190 -6.67 -6.17 -2.34
CA GLU A 190 -7.60 -6.27 -3.48
C GLU A 190 -8.59 -5.10 -3.50
N GLN A 191 -9.13 -4.72 -2.34
CA GLN A 191 -9.97 -3.53 -2.22
C GLN A 191 -9.19 -2.24 -2.58
N PHE A 192 -7.96 -2.10 -2.08
CA PHE A 192 -7.08 -0.99 -2.45
C PHE A 192 -6.88 -0.88 -3.96
N ASN A 193 -6.65 -2.00 -4.65
CA ASN A 193 -6.48 -2.01 -6.10
C ASN A 193 -7.75 -1.62 -6.84
N ASN A 194 -8.91 -2.11 -6.40
CA ASN A 194 -10.20 -1.74 -6.99
C ASN A 194 -10.46 -0.24 -6.86
N PHE A 195 -10.28 0.32 -5.66
CA PHE A 195 -10.45 1.75 -5.43
C PHE A 195 -9.37 2.60 -6.12
N THR A 196 -8.15 2.07 -6.31
CA THR A 196 -7.13 2.77 -7.12
C THR A 196 -7.58 2.89 -8.58
N LYS A 197 -8.18 1.82 -9.13
CA LYS A 197 -8.75 1.87 -10.48
C LYS A 197 -9.90 2.88 -10.56
N GLU A 198 -10.84 2.82 -9.62
CA GLU A 198 -11.96 3.79 -9.56
C GLU A 198 -11.48 5.23 -9.44
N TYR A 199 -10.45 5.48 -8.64
CA TYR A 199 -9.81 6.79 -8.52
C TYR A 199 -9.22 7.26 -9.84
N ASN A 200 -8.42 6.41 -10.51
CA ASN A 200 -7.82 6.73 -11.80
C ASN A 200 -8.89 7.02 -12.87
N ASP A 201 -9.92 6.17 -12.95
CA ASP A 201 -11.00 6.30 -13.93
C ASP A 201 -11.82 7.59 -13.67
N SER A 202 -12.17 7.86 -12.41
CA SER A 202 -12.90 9.09 -12.03
C SER A 202 -12.09 10.35 -12.31
N LYS A 203 -10.78 10.32 -12.05
CA LYS A 203 -9.87 11.43 -12.28
C LYS A 203 -9.77 11.77 -13.77
N LEU A 204 -9.58 10.76 -14.62
CA LEU A 204 -9.55 10.93 -16.07
C LEU A 204 -10.89 11.43 -16.63
N ALA A 205 -12.02 10.95 -16.10
CA ALA A 205 -13.34 11.43 -16.51
C ALA A 205 -13.54 12.91 -16.17
N PHE A 206 -13.14 13.33 -14.95
CA PHE A 206 -13.17 14.73 -14.54
C PHE A 206 -12.31 15.60 -15.46
N TYR A 207 -11.06 15.22 -15.73
CA TYR A 207 -10.17 16.00 -16.60
C TYR A 207 -10.71 16.18 -18.01
N LYS A 208 -11.29 15.12 -18.56
CA LYS A 208 -11.89 15.16 -19.90
C LYS A 208 -13.05 16.16 -19.96
N ASP A 209 -13.97 16.09 -19.00
CA ASP A 209 -15.17 16.93 -19.00
C ASP A 209 -14.88 18.38 -18.56
N ALA A 210 -13.82 18.59 -17.76
CA ALA A 210 -13.28 19.92 -17.43
C ALA A 210 -12.40 20.51 -18.55
N GLU A 211 -12.35 19.85 -19.72
CA GLU A 211 -11.55 20.25 -20.90
C GLU A 211 -10.05 20.43 -20.61
N ILE A 212 -9.54 19.74 -19.58
CA ILE A 212 -8.15 19.77 -19.18
C ILE A 212 -7.33 18.91 -20.14
N LYS A 213 -6.43 19.56 -20.88
CA LYS A 213 -5.54 18.87 -21.81
C LYS A 213 -4.41 18.19 -21.06
N ILE A 214 -4.48 16.87 -20.95
CA ILE A 214 -3.49 16.04 -20.28
C ILE A 214 -2.53 15.38 -21.27
N LYS A 215 -1.32 15.06 -20.81
CA LYS A 215 -0.35 14.19 -21.47
C LYS A 215 0.10 13.14 -20.47
N ASP A 216 0.23 11.91 -20.93
CA ASP A 216 0.82 10.85 -20.13
C ASP A 216 2.21 11.26 -19.64
N GLN A 217 2.44 11.16 -18.32
CA GLN A 217 3.79 11.19 -17.80
C GLN A 217 4.39 9.80 -18.01
N LYS A 218 5.47 9.75 -18.80
CA LYS A 218 6.27 8.53 -18.98
C LYS A 218 6.95 8.14 -17.68
#